data_AF-A0A0N5C238-F1
#
_entry.id   AF-A0A0N5C238-F1
#
_cell.length_a   1.000
_cell.length_b   1.000
_cell.length_c   1.000
_cell.angle_alpha   90.00
_cell.angle_beta   90.00
_cell.angle_gamma   90.00
#
_symmetry.space_group_name_H-M   'P 1'
#
loop_
_entity.id
_entity.type
_entity.pdbx_description
1 polymer ?
#
loop_
_entity_poly.entity_id
_entity_poly.type
_entity_poly.pdbx_seq_one_letter_code
_entity_poly.pdbx_strand_id
1 'polypeptide(L)'
;MEGIFEKLGPLIDQTTTSNILVKGYYEKAKDTIKKSHIPVETKRGDFLIFLSQCLINGKNRLSHVAFEGLQYIIQDPTYSSDYSTKKEEDTLPSQLVRNFQKMPEWDKQIQCQSLTLIMQLFSSPNIRISSGNIDECMQLGIKTYLETDESSVKLAVRGAITQIINSFCLNKYAKTIPGNQDEIAIFMEMTALMKKFINRLKTEELVVDEIILLLDAIYSLLSVQPIGVCKHKPFLNALDEDLGTLIKRMFEWCSPKRSKQGIQLPSILGSEKSCTKVIVPDIFFSNEMVSSLYQVVEHLIRIYSKNENCQDILNTI
;
A
#
# COMPACT_ATOMS: atom_id res chain seq x y z
N MET A 1 -10.97 14.33 21.32
CA MET A 1 -10.52 13.08 21.99
C MET A 1 -11.25 12.82 23.31
N GLU A 2 -11.49 13.83 24.16
CA GLU A 2 -12.11 13.64 25.50
C GLU A 2 -13.44 12.87 25.48
N GLY A 3 -14.35 13.17 24.54
CA GLY A 3 -15.59 12.41 24.39
C GLY A 3 -15.42 10.91 24.04
N ILE A 4 -14.29 10.52 23.44
CA ILE A 4 -13.97 9.10 23.21
C ILE A 4 -13.49 8.45 24.51
N PHE A 5 -12.74 9.17 25.35
CA PHE A 5 -12.36 8.68 26.68
C PHE A 5 -13.56 8.47 27.59
N GLU A 6 -14.58 9.32 27.48
CA GLU A 6 -15.85 9.17 28.21
C GLU A 6 -16.63 7.93 27.75
N LYS A 7 -16.62 7.63 26.45
CA LYS A 7 -17.24 6.40 25.91
C LYS A 7 -16.45 5.13 26.27
N LEU A 8 -15.11 5.18 26.25
CA LEU A 8 -14.24 4.04 26.49
C LEU A 8 -14.04 3.73 27.97
N GLY A 9 -14.02 4.73 28.84
CA GLY A 9 -13.77 4.58 30.28
C GLY A 9 -14.66 3.50 30.94
N PRO A 10 -16.00 3.60 30.83
CA PRO A 10 -16.90 2.60 31.40
C PRO A 10 -16.70 1.19 30.82
N LEU A 11 -16.32 1.08 29.53
CA LEU A 11 -16.10 -0.22 28.87
C LEU A 11 -14.80 -0.88 29.32
N ILE A 12 -13.76 -0.07 29.58
CA ILE A 12 -12.48 -0.53 30.13
C ILE A 12 -12.69 -0.97 31.57
N ASP A 13 -13.42 -0.18 32.37
CA ASP A 13 -13.75 -0.53 33.75
C ASP A 13 -14.62 -1.78 33.85
N GLN A 14 -15.48 -2.07 32.88
CA GLN A 14 -16.26 -3.31 32.81
C GLN A 14 -15.44 -4.53 32.34
N THR A 15 -14.29 -4.32 31.70
CA THR A 15 -13.39 -5.39 31.24
C THR A 15 -12.19 -5.60 32.15
N THR A 16 -12.13 -4.90 33.29
CA THR A 16 -11.01 -4.85 34.25
C THR A 16 -10.56 -6.17 34.85
N THR A 17 -11.34 -7.24 34.75
CA THR A 17 -10.89 -8.55 35.26
C THR A 17 -9.86 -9.23 34.36
N SER A 18 -9.68 -8.81 33.10
CA SER A 18 -8.83 -9.54 32.15
C SER A 18 -7.79 -8.73 31.37
N ASN A 19 -7.69 -7.39 31.53
CA ASN A 19 -6.80 -6.61 30.66
C ASN A 19 -6.09 -5.40 31.29
N ILE A 20 -5.18 -5.69 32.23
CA ILE A 20 -4.32 -4.70 32.90
C ILE A 20 -3.53 -3.83 31.89
N LEU A 21 -3.15 -4.42 30.75
CA LEU A 21 -2.40 -3.73 29.70
C LEU A 21 -3.20 -2.58 29.09
N VAL A 22 -4.43 -2.82 28.63
CA VAL A 22 -5.29 -1.78 28.00
C VAL A 22 -5.54 -0.62 28.97
N LYS A 23 -5.75 -0.91 30.25
CA LYS A 23 -5.95 0.12 31.28
C LYS A 23 -4.71 1.00 31.46
N GLY A 24 -3.51 0.43 31.44
CA GLY A 24 -2.26 1.20 31.51
C GLY A 24 -2.11 2.20 30.36
N TYR A 25 -2.43 1.78 29.12
CA TYR A 25 -2.40 2.67 27.96
C TYR A 25 -3.51 3.73 28.00
N TYR A 26 -4.69 3.39 28.50
CA TYR A 26 -5.78 4.35 28.70
C TYR A 26 -5.38 5.48 29.64
N GLU A 27 -4.86 5.17 30.84
CA GLU A 27 -4.47 6.20 31.80
C GLU A 27 -3.32 7.07 31.27
N LYS A 28 -2.32 6.45 30.62
CA LYS A 28 -1.24 7.19 29.96
C LYS A 28 -1.78 8.18 28.92
N ALA A 29 -2.62 7.71 27.99
CA ALA A 29 -3.16 8.57 26.93
C ALA A 29 -4.04 9.69 27.50
N LYS A 30 -4.85 9.39 28.52
CA LYS A 30 -5.72 10.34 29.22
C LYS A 30 -4.90 11.44 29.90
N ASP A 31 -3.80 11.09 30.55
CA ASP A 31 -2.90 12.05 31.20
C ASP A 31 -2.14 12.91 30.18
N THR A 32 -1.70 12.32 29.06
CA THR A 32 -0.99 13.05 28.00
C THR A 32 -1.90 14.11 27.35
N ILE A 33 -3.18 13.81 27.12
CA ILE A 33 -4.13 14.73 26.48
C ILE A 33 -4.43 15.96 27.34
N LYS A 34 -4.53 15.80 28.65
CA LYS A 34 -4.78 16.90 29.61
C LYS A 34 -3.64 17.93 29.65
N LYS A 35 -2.43 17.54 29.25
CA LYS A 35 -1.25 18.41 29.29
C LYS A 35 -1.19 19.29 28.05
N SER A 36 -1.53 20.57 28.19
CA SER A 36 -1.55 21.54 27.07
C SER A 36 -0.20 21.68 26.35
N HIS A 37 0.92 21.62 27.09
CA HIS A 37 2.28 21.79 26.57
C HIS A 37 2.82 20.62 25.73
N ILE A 38 2.15 19.46 25.75
CA ILE A 38 2.62 18.29 25.00
C ILE A 38 2.28 18.47 23.51
N PRO A 39 3.24 18.24 22.59
CA PRO A 39 2.99 18.30 21.15
C PRO A 39 1.88 17.37 20.68
N VAL A 40 1.19 17.76 19.61
CA VAL A 40 0.03 17.02 19.12
C VAL A 40 0.39 15.62 18.62
N GLU A 41 1.56 15.46 18.00
CA GLU A 41 2.08 14.18 17.54
C GLU A 41 2.33 13.19 18.68
N THR A 42 2.70 13.68 19.87
CA THR A 42 2.87 12.85 21.06
C THR A 42 1.52 12.45 21.66
N LYS A 43 0.58 13.41 21.78
CA LYS A 43 -0.81 13.12 22.21
C LYS A 43 -1.48 12.11 21.31
N ARG A 44 -1.39 12.34 19.99
CA ARG A 44 -1.91 11.45 18.95
C ARG A 44 -1.25 10.08 19.02
N GLY A 45 0.08 10.02 19.14
CA GLY A 45 0.82 8.76 19.25
C GLY A 45 0.38 7.89 20.43
N ASP A 46 0.33 8.46 21.63
CA ASP A 46 -0.13 7.74 22.82
C ASP A 46 -1.59 7.26 22.69
N PHE A 47 -2.44 8.09 22.08
CA PHE A 47 -3.84 7.74 21.86
C PHE A 47 -4.00 6.63 20.80
N LEU A 48 -3.25 6.68 19.69
CA LEU A 48 -3.25 5.63 18.67
C LEU A 48 -2.75 4.29 19.22
N ILE A 49 -1.73 4.31 20.10
CA ILE A 49 -1.25 3.10 20.79
C ILE A 49 -2.39 2.51 21.63
N PHE A 50 -3.05 3.34 22.44
CA PHE A 50 -4.18 2.91 23.25
C PHE A 50 -5.31 2.30 22.41
N LEU A 51 -5.72 2.95 21.32
CA LEU A 51 -6.76 2.44 20.43
C LEU A 51 -6.35 1.13 19.75
N SER A 52 -5.09 0.99 19.33
CA SER A 52 -4.56 -0.28 18.78
C SER A 52 -4.64 -1.41 19.82
N GLN A 53 -4.32 -1.13 21.09
CA GLN A 53 -4.48 -2.12 22.16
C GLN A 53 -5.94 -2.50 22.42
N CYS A 54 -6.87 -1.57 22.24
CA CYS A 54 -8.30 -1.86 22.24
C CYS A 54 -8.73 -2.76 21.08
N LEU A 55 -8.14 -2.61 19.89
CA LEU A 55 -8.41 -3.51 18.75
C LEU A 55 -7.84 -4.92 19.00
N ILE A 56 -6.60 -5.01 19.50
CA ILE A 56 -5.91 -6.29 19.70
C ILE A 56 -6.59 -7.10 20.82
N ASN A 57 -6.86 -6.45 21.95
CA ASN A 57 -7.21 -7.17 23.17
C ASN A 57 -8.64 -6.87 23.67
N GLY A 58 -9.39 -6.07 22.92
CA GLY A 58 -10.77 -5.71 23.25
C GLY A 58 -11.78 -6.76 22.83
N LYS A 59 -12.90 -6.82 23.55
CA LYS A 59 -14.12 -7.49 23.06
C LYS A 59 -14.78 -6.62 21.98
N ASN A 60 -15.67 -7.19 21.17
CA ASN A 60 -16.33 -6.53 20.01
C ASN A 60 -16.78 -5.08 20.27
N ARG A 61 -17.36 -4.78 21.44
CA ARG A 61 -17.81 -3.42 21.78
C ARG A 61 -16.66 -2.43 21.97
N LEU A 62 -15.53 -2.86 22.54
CA LEU A 62 -14.34 -2.04 22.71
C LEU A 62 -13.69 -1.75 21.35
N SER A 63 -13.62 -2.75 20.47
CA SER A 63 -13.09 -2.59 19.11
C SER A 63 -13.93 -1.60 18.28
N HIS A 64 -15.27 -1.65 18.39
CA HIS A 64 -16.15 -0.68 17.72
C HIS A 64 -15.87 0.76 18.14
N VAL A 65 -15.80 1.01 19.45
CA VAL A 65 -15.52 2.37 19.96
C VAL A 65 -14.08 2.78 19.66
N ALA A 66 -13.14 1.84 19.59
CA ALA A 66 -11.79 2.11 19.15
C ALA A 66 -11.76 2.58 17.68
N PHE A 67 -12.56 1.97 16.80
CA PHE A 67 -12.72 2.43 15.42
C PHE A 67 -13.38 3.80 15.32
N GLU A 68 -14.41 4.11 16.13
CA GLU A 68 -14.94 5.48 16.24
C GLU A 68 -13.83 6.47 16.63
N GLY A 69 -12.96 6.06 17.56
CA GLY A 69 -11.83 6.87 18.00
C GLY A 69 -10.81 7.13 16.90
N LEU A 70 -10.48 6.11 16.11
CA LEU A 70 -9.58 6.24 14.97
C LEU A 70 -10.18 7.12 13.87
N GLN A 71 -11.47 6.96 13.55
CA GLN A 71 -12.17 7.80 12.59
C GLN A 71 -12.15 9.26 13.00
N TYR A 72 -12.39 9.55 14.28
CA TYR A 72 -12.34 10.91 14.81
C TYR A 72 -10.97 11.55 14.63
N ILE A 73 -9.87 10.81 14.91
CA ILE A 73 -8.50 11.33 14.70
C ILE A 73 -8.25 11.64 13.21
N ILE A 74 -8.72 10.76 12.32
CA ILE A 74 -8.52 10.92 10.86
C ILE A 74 -9.29 12.13 10.33
N GLN A 75 -10.48 12.42 10.88
CA GLN A 75 -11.38 13.47 10.39
C GLN A 75 -11.12 14.85 11.01
N ASP A 76 -10.63 14.91 12.24
CA ASP A 76 -10.41 16.16 12.97
C ASP A 76 -9.07 16.82 12.56
N PRO A 77 -9.10 18.00 11.90
CA PRO A 77 -7.89 18.67 11.40
C PRO A 77 -6.90 19.04 12.51
N THR A 78 -7.37 19.16 13.75
CA THR A 78 -6.51 19.46 14.92
C THR A 78 -5.42 18.41 15.09
N TYR A 79 -5.65 17.18 14.62
CA TYR A 79 -4.71 16.06 14.71
C TYR A 79 -4.06 15.71 13.37
N SER A 80 -4.16 16.57 12.36
CA SER A 80 -3.45 16.40 11.08
C SER A 80 -1.93 16.61 11.25
N SER A 81 -1.16 16.37 10.18
CA SER A 81 0.32 16.45 10.23
C SER A 81 0.88 17.76 9.70
N ASP A 82 0.05 18.64 9.14
CA ASP A 82 0.51 19.57 8.09
C ASP A 82 1.30 20.78 8.60
N TYR A 83 1.12 21.20 9.86
CA TYR A 83 1.82 22.38 10.41
C TYR A 83 2.59 22.12 11.71
N SER A 84 2.28 21.05 12.42
CA SER A 84 2.81 20.77 13.77
C SER A 84 3.91 19.71 13.78
N THR A 85 4.00 18.87 12.75
CA THR A 85 4.85 17.68 12.76
C THR A 85 6.10 17.89 11.90
N LYS A 86 7.28 17.87 12.53
CA LYS A 86 8.57 18.14 11.85
C LYS A 86 9.22 16.91 11.24
N LYS A 87 8.92 15.74 11.77
CA LYS A 87 9.54 14.46 11.44
C LYS A 87 8.55 13.59 10.65
N GLU A 88 9.02 12.93 9.60
CA GLU A 88 8.16 12.11 8.75
C GLU A 88 7.54 10.95 9.52
N GLU A 89 8.32 10.32 10.40
CA GLU A 89 7.85 9.23 11.25
C GLU A 89 6.68 9.65 12.16
N ASP A 90 6.66 10.92 12.58
CA ASP A 90 5.66 11.43 13.51
C ASP A 90 4.37 11.85 12.83
N THR A 91 4.29 11.80 11.50
CA THR A 91 3.06 12.13 10.75
C THR A 91 1.94 11.14 11.09
N LEU A 92 0.68 11.60 11.03
CA LEU A 92 -0.51 10.79 11.25
C LEU A 92 -0.52 9.51 10.36
N PRO A 93 -0.23 9.56 9.04
CA PRO A 93 -0.07 8.35 8.23
C PRO A 93 0.95 7.35 8.78
N SER A 94 2.19 7.79 9.07
CA SER A 94 3.22 6.90 9.61
C SER A 94 2.86 6.38 11.00
N GLN A 95 2.32 7.21 11.88
CA GLN A 95 1.89 6.77 13.21
C GLN A 95 0.74 5.76 13.13
N LEU A 96 -0.24 5.94 12.23
CA LEU A 96 -1.35 4.99 12.06
C LEU A 96 -0.83 3.65 11.55
N VAL A 97 -0.06 3.65 10.45
CA VAL A 97 0.51 2.43 9.85
C VAL A 97 1.39 1.68 10.85
N ARG A 98 2.20 2.40 11.64
CA ARG A 98 3.03 1.80 12.71
C ARG A 98 2.19 1.13 13.80
N ASN A 99 1.07 1.72 14.18
CA ASN A 99 0.18 1.14 15.19
C ASN A 99 -0.61 -0.06 14.65
N PHE A 100 -0.67 -0.25 13.34
CA PHE A 100 -1.34 -1.38 12.68
C PHE A 100 -0.37 -2.48 12.26
N GLN A 101 0.91 -2.46 12.66
CA GLN A 101 1.89 -3.50 12.30
C GLN A 101 1.50 -4.94 12.72
N LYS A 102 0.59 -5.07 13.70
CA LYS A 102 0.00 -6.35 14.14
C LYS A 102 -1.30 -6.73 13.43
N MET A 103 -1.79 -5.90 12.51
CA MET A 103 -3.00 -6.17 11.72
C MET A 103 -3.03 -7.55 11.05
N PRO A 104 -1.91 -8.11 10.54
CA PRO A 104 -1.90 -9.47 10.01
C PRO A 104 -2.40 -10.55 10.99
N GLU A 105 -2.24 -10.32 12.30
CA GLU A 105 -2.65 -11.25 13.37
C GLU A 105 -4.10 -11.00 13.85
N TRP A 106 -4.76 -9.94 13.40
CA TRP A 106 -6.10 -9.56 13.86
C TRP A 106 -7.20 -10.37 13.18
N ASP A 107 -8.41 -10.37 13.76
CA ASP A 107 -9.54 -10.99 13.09
C ASP A 107 -9.88 -10.27 11.79
N LYS A 108 -10.48 -11.00 10.84
CA LYS A 108 -10.78 -10.50 9.50
C LYS A 108 -11.64 -9.25 9.46
N GLN A 109 -12.57 -9.09 10.41
CA GLN A 109 -13.43 -7.92 10.46
C GLN A 109 -12.60 -6.69 10.85
N ILE A 110 -11.73 -6.83 11.86
CA ILE A 110 -10.80 -5.77 12.27
C ILE A 110 -9.80 -5.47 11.15
N GLN A 111 -9.28 -6.48 10.44
CA GLN A 111 -8.39 -6.29 9.28
C GLN A 111 -9.05 -5.43 8.19
N CYS A 112 -10.25 -5.82 7.74
CA CYS A 112 -10.99 -5.09 6.69
C CYS A 112 -11.36 -3.66 7.13
N GLN A 113 -11.79 -3.47 8.37
CA GLN A 113 -12.11 -2.14 8.91
C GLN A 113 -10.85 -1.27 9.02
N SER A 114 -9.73 -1.84 9.43
CA SER A 114 -8.44 -1.15 9.51
C SER A 114 -7.92 -0.71 8.12
N LEU A 115 -8.03 -1.60 7.11
CA LEU A 115 -7.71 -1.27 5.72
C LEU A 115 -8.60 -0.15 5.18
N THR A 116 -9.89 -0.14 5.55
CA THR A 116 -10.82 0.95 5.18
C THR A 116 -10.39 2.29 5.79
N LEU A 117 -9.94 2.31 7.04
CA LEU A 117 -9.43 3.53 7.68
C LEU A 117 -8.12 4.03 7.05
N ILE A 118 -7.20 3.12 6.74
CA ILE A 118 -5.98 3.46 6.01
C ILE A 118 -6.35 4.09 4.66
N MET A 119 -7.25 3.45 3.90
CA MET A 119 -7.71 3.96 2.62
C MET A 119 -8.34 5.36 2.75
N GLN A 120 -9.19 5.57 3.76
CA GLN A 120 -9.79 6.88 4.04
C GLN A 120 -8.72 7.94 4.35
N LEU A 121 -7.74 7.61 5.19
CA LEU A 121 -6.66 8.53 5.55
C LEU A 121 -5.81 8.93 4.34
N PHE A 122 -5.36 7.93 3.57
CA PHE A 122 -4.45 8.13 2.44
C PHE A 122 -5.14 8.74 1.22
N SER A 123 -6.48 8.61 1.13
CA SER A 123 -7.28 9.27 0.10
C SER A 123 -7.70 10.70 0.49
N SER A 124 -7.40 11.14 1.71
CA SER A 124 -7.81 12.46 2.19
C SER A 124 -7.07 13.58 1.43
N PRO A 125 -7.80 14.55 0.84
CA PRO A 125 -7.16 15.67 0.14
C PRO A 125 -6.42 16.61 1.09
N ASN A 126 -6.80 16.59 2.38
CA ASN A 126 -6.30 17.49 3.41
C ASN A 126 -5.01 17.00 4.06
N ILE A 127 -4.54 15.79 3.76
CA ILE A 127 -3.40 15.19 4.44
C ILE A 127 -2.28 15.00 3.43
N ARG A 128 -1.08 15.47 3.77
CA ARG A 128 0.10 15.21 2.97
C ARG A 128 0.58 13.77 3.17
N ILE A 129 0.50 12.97 2.12
CA ILE A 129 1.07 11.63 2.04
C ILE A 129 2.42 11.70 1.31
N SER A 130 3.45 11.06 1.87
CA SER A 130 4.76 10.88 1.22
C SER A 130 4.87 9.51 0.55
N SER A 131 5.83 9.36 -0.37
CA SER A 131 6.19 8.05 -0.90
C SER A 131 6.68 7.07 0.18
N GLY A 132 7.30 7.58 1.26
CA GLY A 132 7.66 6.79 2.44
C GLY A 132 6.43 6.16 3.11
N ASN A 133 5.36 6.95 3.32
CA ASN A 133 4.11 6.44 3.88
C ASN A 133 3.48 5.36 2.99
N ILE A 134 3.53 5.54 1.66
CA ILE A 134 3.02 4.54 0.69
C ILE A 134 3.79 3.23 0.83
N ASP A 135 5.12 3.27 0.94
CA ASP A 135 5.92 2.07 1.08
C ASP A 135 5.69 1.34 2.41
N GLU A 136 5.61 2.06 3.54
CA GLU A 136 5.27 1.46 4.83
C GLU A 136 3.89 0.78 4.80
N CYS A 137 2.91 1.43 4.17
CA CYS A 137 1.58 0.88 3.99
C CYS A 137 1.56 -0.34 3.06
N MET A 138 2.36 -0.32 1.99
CA MET A 138 2.52 -1.46 1.08
C MET A 138 3.11 -2.67 1.80
N GLN A 139 4.13 -2.47 2.64
CA GLN A 139 4.72 -3.54 3.44
C GLN A 139 3.68 -4.16 4.40
N LEU A 140 2.90 -3.32 5.07
CA LEU A 140 1.80 -3.78 5.93
C LEU A 140 0.73 -4.56 5.14
N GLY A 141 0.33 -4.05 3.98
CA GLY A 141 -0.64 -4.70 3.09
C GLY A 141 -0.16 -6.06 2.60
N ILE A 142 1.08 -6.14 2.09
CA ILE A 142 1.69 -7.40 1.67
C ILE A 142 1.74 -8.40 2.82
N LYS A 143 2.23 -7.99 4.00
CA LYS A 143 2.28 -8.88 5.16
C LYS A 143 0.89 -9.40 5.54
N THR A 144 -0.12 -8.53 5.54
CA THR A 144 -1.51 -8.91 5.84
C THR A 144 -2.07 -9.89 4.81
N TYR A 145 -1.77 -9.69 3.54
CA TYR A 145 -2.22 -10.56 2.45
C TYR A 145 -1.59 -11.95 2.52
N LEU A 146 -0.30 -12.02 2.87
CA LEU A 146 0.45 -13.28 2.92
C LEU A 146 0.09 -14.13 4.15
N GLU A 147 -0.30 -13.50 5.26
CA GLU A 147 -0.63 -14.20 6.51
C GLU A 147 -2.11 -14.60 6.62
N THR A 148 -2.97 -14.16 5.69
CA THR A 148 -4.41 -14.44 5.73
C THR A 148 -4.85 -15.46 4.68
N ASP A 149 -5.73 -16.37 5.08
CA ASP A 149 -6.44 -17.29 4.17
C ASP A 149 -7.80 -16.72 3.71
N GLU A 150 -8.23 -15.59 4.28
CA GLU A 150 -9.56 -15.02 4.03
C GLU A 150 -9.58 -14.21 2.74
N SER A 151 -10.33 -14.68 1.73
CA SER A 151 -10.43 -13.99 0.43
C SER A 151 -10.94 -12.55 0.53
N SER A 152 -11.82 -12.27 1.50
CA SER A 152 -12.32 -10.92 1.75
C SER A 152 -11.21 -9.94 2.16
N VAL A 153 -10.26 -10.40 2.99
CA VAL A 153 -9.11 -9.61 3.42
C VAL A 153 -8.13 -9.42 2.26
N LYS A 154 -7.88 -10.48 1.48
CA LYS A 154 -7.06 -10.40 0.26
C LYS A 154 -7.60 -9.35 -0.72
N LEU A 155 -8.90 -9.36 -0.98
CA LEU A 155 -9.56 -8.35 -1.83
C LEU A 155 -9.47 -6.94 -1.23
N ALA A 156 -9.68 -6.80 0.08
CA ALA A 156 -9.56 -5.52 0.77
C ALA A 156 -8.14 -4.93 0.67
N VAL A 157 -7.10 -5.75 0.79
CA VAL A 157 -5.71 -5.32 0.62
C VAL A 157 -5.46 -4.84 -0.82
N ARG A 158 -5.85 -5.62 -1.84
CA ARG A 158 -5.68 -5.23 -3.25
C ARG A 158 -6.39 -3.91 -3.57
N GLY A 159 -7.63 -3.78 -3.08
CA GLY A 159 -8.41 -2.56 -3.21
C GLY A 159 -7.75 -1.36 -2.51
N ALA A 160 -7.26 -1.55 -1.29
CA ALA A 160 -6.56 -0.51 -0.54
C ALA A 160 -5.28 -0.06 -1.27
N ILE A 161 -4.44 -0.98 -1.73
CA ILE A 161 -3.21 -0.67 -2.49
C ILE A 161 -3.54 0.18 -3.72
N THR A 162 -4.52 -0.26 -4.51
CA THR A 162 -4.95 0.45 -5.72
C THR A 162 -5.42 1.86 -5.39
N GLN A 163 -6.33 1.99 -4.42
CA GLN A 163 -6.93 3.27 -4.07
C GLN A 163 -5.91 4.24 -3.47
N ILE A 164 -5.00 3.76 -2.63
CA ILE A 164 -3.97 4.56 -1.97
C ILE A 164 -2.99 5.14 -3.00
N ILE A 165 -2.50 4.30 -3.93
CA ILE A 165 -1.56 4.75 -4.96
C ILE A 165 -2.24 5.72 -5.92
N ASN A 166 -3.45 5.41 -6.38
CA ASN A 166 -4.20 6.28 -7.28
C ASN A 166 -4.47 7.65 -6.63
N SER A 167 -4.91 7.65 -5.37
CA SER A 167 -5.18 8.88 -4.63
C SER A 167 -3.90 9.68 -4.38
N PHE A 168 -2.78 9.02 -4.08
CA PHE A 168 -1.48 9.68 -3.93
C PHE A 168 -1.08 10.42 -5.21
N CYS A 169 -1.18 9.76 -6.37
CA CYS A 169 -0.89 10.40 -7.65
C CYS A 169 -1.82 11.57 -7.94
N LEU A 170 -3.14 11.35 -7.91
CA LEU A 170 -4.14 12.34 -8.28
C LEU A 170 -4.13 13.57 -7.35
N ASN A 171 -4.02 13.37 -6.03
CA ASN A 171 -3.98 14.46 -5.05
C ASN A 171 -2.73 15.34 -5.23
N LYS A 172 -1.59 14.74 -5.57
CA LYS A 172 -0.36 15.49 -5.83
C LYS A 172 -0.56 16.38 -7.06
N TYR A 173 -1.07 15.83 -8.17
CA TYR A 173 -1.31 16.61 -9.39
C TYR A 173 -2.31 17.77 -9.19
N ALA A 174 -3.38 17.55 -8.42
CA ALA A 174 -4.38 18.58 -8.14
C ALA A 174 -3.81 19.81 -7.40
N LYS A 175 -2.70 19.65 -6.69
CA LYS A 175 -2.02 20.72 -5.96
C LYS A 175 -0.98 21.47 -6.79
N THR A 176 -0.74 21.06 -8.05
CA THR A 176 0.34 21.62 -8.87
C THR A 176 -0.12 22.36 -10.10
N ILE A 177 0.60 23.45 -10.40
CA ILE A 177 0.47 24.18 -11.65
C ILE A 177 1.32 23.47 -12.70
N PRO A 178 0.76 23.08 -13.86
CA PRO A 178 1.52 22.43 -14.92
C PRO A 178 2.76 23.25 -15.34
N GLY A 179 3.90 22.60 -15.47
CA GLY A 179 5.19 23.20 -15.85
C GLY A 179 5.99 23.83 -14.71
N ASN A 180 5.50 23.80 -13.46
CA ASN A 180 6.22 24.33 -12.29
C ASN A 180 7.16 23.28 -11.65
N GLN A 181 8.11 23.73 -10.82
CA GLN A 181 9.03 22.88 -10.06
C GLN A 181 8.30 21.85 -9.17
N ASP A 182 7.12 22.18 -8.66
CA ASP A 182 6.32 21.26 -7.85
C ASP A 182 5.88 20.02 -8.65
N GLU A 183 5.56 20.18 -9.95
CA GLU A 183 5.20 19.06 -10.82
C GLU A 183 6.41 18.12 -11.01
N ILE A 184 7.62 18.67 -11.15
CA ILE A 184 8.85 17.89 -11.23
C ILE A 184 9.07 17.10 -9.93
N ALA A 185 8.87 17.72 -8.78
CA ALA A 185 9.01 17.06 -7.47
C ALA A 185 8.03 15.87 -7.33
N ILE A 186 6.80 16.02 -7.83
CA ILE A 186 5.82 14.91 -7.87
C ILE A 186 6.35 13.78 -8.73
N PHE A 187 6.77 14.05 -9.96
CA PHE A 187 7.28 13.00 -10.83
C PHE A 187 8.52 12.32 -10.26
N MET A 188 9.36 13.04 -9.51
CA MET A 188 10.47 12.43 -8.77
C MET A 188 9.99 11.47 -7.67
N GLU A 189 8.97 11.85 -6.87
CA GLU A 189 8.37 10.94 -5.88
C GLU A 189 7.76 9.69 -6.55
N MET A 190 7.05 9.85 -7.68
CA MET A 190 6.47 8.73 -8.44
C MET A 190 7.55 7.81 -9.03
N THR A 191 8.63 8.40 -9.57
CA THR A 191 9.77 7.66 -10.11
C THR A 191 10.45 6.84 -9.01
N ALA A 192 10.62 7.42 -7.81
CA ALA A 192 11.21 6.73 -6.67
C ALA A 192 10.35 5.53 -6.23
N LEU A 193 9.03 5.68 -6.16
CA LEU A 193 8.11 4.58 -5.87
C LEU A 193 8.18 3.48 -6.92
N MET A 194 8.12 3.85 -8.21
CA MET A 194 8.22 2.91 -9.33
C MET A 194 9.51 2.07 -9.23
N LYS A 195 10.66 2.73 -9.06
CA LYS A 195 11.95 2.05 -8.89
C LYS A 195 11.97 1.14 -7.67
N LYS A 196 11.33 1.54 -6.57
CA LYS A 196 11.26 0.73 -5.35
C LYS A 196 10.47 -0.57 -5.58
N PHE A 197 9.31 -0.49 -6.24
CA PHE A 197 8.50 -1.68 -6.57
C PHE A 197 9.22 -2.60 -7.57
N ILE A 198 9.85 -2.04 -8.60
CA ILE A 198 10.65 -2.80 -9.57
C ILE A 198 11.81 -3.50 -8.88
N ASN A 199 12.55 -2.80 -8.02
CA ASN A 199 13.69 -3.38 -7.30
C ASN A 199 13.25 -4.51 -6.35
N ARG A 200 12.08 -4.39 -5.72
CA ARG A 200 11.52 -5.49 -4.93
C ARG A 200 11.20 -6.69 -5.82
N LEU A 201 10.53 -6.50 -6.96
CA LEU A 201 10.25 -7.57 -7.93
C LEU A 201 11.48 -8.26 -8.50
N LYS A 202 12.65 -7.58 -8.52
CA LYS A 202 13.92 -8.18 -8.94
C LYS A 202 14.48 -9.20 -7.94
N THR A 203 13.96 -9.27 -6.71
CA THR A 203 14.40 -10.26 -5.71
C THR A 203 13.81 -11.64 -6.01
N GLU A 204 14.64 -12.69 -6.02
CA GLU A 204 14.24 -14.02 -6.52
C GLU A 204 13.37 -14.82 -5.52
N GLU A 205 13.27 -14.35 -4.28
CA GLU A 205 12.65 -15.06 -3.17
C GLU A 205 11.14 -14.81 -2.99
N LEU A 206 10.54 -13.93 -3.81
CA LEU A 206 9.14 -13.53 -3.65
C LEU A 206 8.16 -14.70 -3.89
N VAL A 207 7.07 -14.75 -3.16
CA VAL A 207 5.97 -15.68 -3.46
C VAL A 207 5.03 -15.09 -4.54
N VAL A 208 4.25 -15.95 -5.20
CA VAL A 208 3.29 -15.56 -6.27
C VAL A 208 2.39 -14.41 -5.83
N ASP A 209 1.79 -14.53 -4.65
CA ASP A 209 0.90 -13.53 -4.06
C ASP A 209 1.58 -12.16 -3.90
N GLU A 210 2.85 -12.12 -3.47
CA GLU A 210 3.61 -10.88 -3.33
C GLU A 210 3.95 -10.25 -4.69
N ILE A 211 4.27 -11.08 -5.69
CA ILE A 211 4.50 -10.62 -7.07
C ILE A 211 3.24 -9.94 -7.61
N ILE A 212 2.07 -10.54 -7.42
CA ILE A 212 0.79 -9.97 -7.87
C ILE A 212 0.55 -8.60 -7.25
N LEU A 213 0.74 -8.46 -5.93
CA LEU A 213 0.54 -7.17 -5.25
C LEU A 213 1.49 -6.07 -5.74
N LEU A 214 2.74 -6.42 -6.05
CA LEU A 214 3.70 -5.46 -6.60
C LEU A 214 3.37 -5.07 -8.03
N LEU A 215 2.88 -6.01 -8.85
CA LEU A 215 2.38 -5.70 -10.20
C LEU A 215 1.13 -4.81 -10.13
N ASP A 216 0.18 -5.10 -9.24
CA ASP A 216 -1.01 -4.28 -9.03
C ASP A 216 -0.64 -2.84 -8.60
N ALA A 217 0.41 -2.69 -7.77
CA ALA A 217 0.93 -1.39 -7.37
C ALA A 217 1.56 -0.62 -8.54
N ILE A 218 2.37 -1.29 -9.37
CA ILE A 218 2.95 -0.71 -10.60
C ILE A 218 1.82 -0.30 -11.56
N TYR A 219 0.86 -1.19 -11.80
CA TYR A 219 -0.33 -0.91 -12.61
C TYR A 219 -1.06 0.33 -12.10
N SER A 220 -1.37 0.39 -10.81
CA SER A 220 -2.08 1.52 -10.19
C SER A 220 -1.34 2.83 -10.46
N LEU A 221 -0.03 2.85 -10.23
CA LEU A 221 0.82 4.02 -10.50
C LEU A 221 0.73 4.44 -11.98
N LEU A 222 0.84 3.49 -12.92
CA LEU A 222 0.78 3.76 -14.35
C LEU A 222 -0.60 4.24 -14.82
N SER A 223 -1.67 3.75 -14.20
CA SER A 223 -3.07 3.96 -14.63
C SER A 223 -3.50 5.43 -14.60
N VAL A 224 -2.99 6.16 -13.62
CA VAL A 224 -3.37 7.55 -13.34
C VAL A 224 -2.36 8.59 -13.86
N GLN A 225 -1.30 8.15 -14.56
CA GLN A 225 -0.30 9.10 -15.06
C GLN A 225 -0.91 10.09 -16.07
N PRO A 226 -0.64 11.40 -15.94
CA PRO A 226 -1.11 12.43 -16.86
C PRO A 226 -0.29 12.41 -18.16
N ILE A 227 -0.81 13.04 -19.23
CA ILE A 227 -0.13 13.14 -20.52
C ILE A 227 1.24 13.82 -20.40
N GLY A 228 1.36 14.80 -19.48
CA GLY A 228 2.61 15.52 -19.22
C GLY A 228 3.77 14.64 -18.74
N VAL A 229 3.51 13.42 -18.26
CA VAL A 229 4.55 12.50 -17.76
C VAL A 229 5.61 12.19 -18.83
N CYS A 230 5.23 12.19 -20.11
CA CYS A 230 6.14 11.94 -21.23
C CYS A 230 7.25 13.00 -21.36
N LYS A 231 7.12 14.16 -20.73
CA LYS A 231 8.16 15.20 -20.71
C LYS A 231 9.18 14.97 -19.58
N HIS A 232 8.87 14.12 -18.60
CA HIS A 232 9.75 13.86 -17.47
C HIS A 232 10.66 12.66 -17.73
N LYS A 233 11.84 12.93 -18.30
CA LYS A 233 12.84 11.91 -18.67
C LYS A 233 13.16 10.90 -17.55
N PRO A 234 13.38 11.28 -16.28
CA PRO A 234 13.68 10.29 -15.24
C PRO A 234 12.62 9.20 -15.05
N PHE A 235 11.34 9.55 -15.23
CA PHE A 235 10.24 8.59 -15.15
C PHE A 235 10.22 7.69 -16.38
N LEU A 236 10.37 8.27 -17.58
CA LEU A 236 10.48 7.48 -18.81
C LEU A 236 11.65 6.49 -18.77
N ASN A 237 12.83 6.91 -18.31
CA ASN A 237 13.97 6.01 -18.13
C ASN A 237 13.65 4.85 -17.17
N ALA A 238 12.87 5.10 -16.11
CA ALA A 238 12.42 4.03 -15.22
C ALA A 238 11.41 3.07 -15.91
N LEU A 239 10.64 3.54 -16.90
CA LEU A 239 9.80 2.67 -17.71
C LEU A 239 10.63 1.86 -18.71
N ASP A 240 11.52 2.52 -19.45
CA ASP A 240 12.33 1.92 -20.52
C ASP A 240 13.38 0.94 -19.97
N GLU A 241 14.24 1.42 -19.06
CA GLU A 241 15.42 0.70 -18.61
C GLU A 241 15.10 -0.25 -17.47
N ASP A 242 14.29 0.18 -16.50
CA ASP A 242 14.01 -0.59 -15.30
C ASP A 242 12.82 -1.54 -15.49
N LEU A 243 11.65 -1.01 -15.88
CA LEU A 243 10.43 -1.81 -16.04
C LEU A 243 10.49 -2.69 -17.29
N GLY A 244 10.99 -2.19 -18.42
CA GLY A 244 11.21 -2.99 -19.63
C GLY A 244 12.11 -4.20 -19.39
N THR A 245 13.23 -3.98 -18.68
CA THR A 245 14.13 -5.08 -18.27
C THR A 245 13.44 -6.06 -17.33
N LEU A 246 12.64 -5.57 -16.38
CA LEU A 246 11.86 -6.43 -15.49
C LEU A 246 10.87 -7.30 -16.25
N ILE A 247 10.06 -6.71 -17.16
CA ILE A 247 9.08 -7.43 -17.96
C ILE A 247 9.77 -8.54 -18.77
N LYS A 248 10.87 -8.21 -19.45
CA LYS A 248 11.67 -9.21 -20.17
C LYS A 248 12.12 -10.33 -19.24
N ARG A 249 12.69 -9.99 -18.08
CA ARG A 249 13.12 -10.97 -17.07
C ARG A 249 11.97 -11.84 -16.59
N MET A 250 10.76 -11.32 -16.44
CA MET A 250 9.59 -12.10 -16.00
C MET A 250 9.21 -13.21 -16.99
N PHE A 251 9.41 -12.99 -18.30
CA PHE A 251 9.27 -14.03 -19.34
C PHE A 251 10.42 -15.04 -19.35
N GLU A 252 11.51 -14.79 -18.63
CA GLU A 252 12.65 -15.70 -18.47
C GLU A 252 12.68 -16.29 -17.04
N TRP A 253 11.79 -15.84 -16.15
CA TRP A 253 11.87 -16.12 -14.71
C TRP A 253 11.46 -17.55 -14.42
N CYS A 254 12.40 -18.36 -13.96
CA CYS A 254 12.14 -19.76 -13.63
C CYS A 254 12.70 -20.05 -12.23
N SER A 255 11.86 -20.02 -11.20
CA SER A 255 12.32 -20.26 -9.82
C SER A 255 12.20 -21.74 -9.44
N PRO A 256 13.24 -22.34 -8.84
CA PRO A 256 13.16 -23.69 -8.28
C PRO A 256 12.08 -23.85 -7.19
N LYS A 257 11.68 -22.76 -6.52
CA LYS A 257 10.64 -22.78 -5.49
C LYS A 257 9.22 -22.81 -6.07
N ARG A 258 8.97 -22.12 -7.19
CA ARG A 258 7.63 -21.99 -7.83
C ARG A 258 7.41 -23.02 -8.95
N SER A 259 8.47 -23.43 -9.64
CA SER A 259 8.42 -24.45 -10.70
C SER A 259 7.99 -25.85 -10.22
N LYS A 260 8.06 -26.15 -8.92
CA LYS A 260 7.52 -27.41 -8.36
C LYS A 260 5.99 -27.49 -8.42
N GLN A 261 5.30 -26.37 -8.57
CA GLN A 261 3.84 -26.29 -8.73
C GLN A 261 3.42 -26.16 -10.21
N GLY A 262 4.37 -26.14 -11.14
CA GLY A 262 4.11 -25.89 -12.56
C GLY A 262 3.38 -27.03 -13.26
N ILE A 263 2.35 -26.68 -14.03
CA ILE A 263 1.72 -27.58 -15.00
C ILE A 263 2.77 -27.89 -16.08
N GLN A 264 3.18 -29.15 -16.18
CA GLN A 264 3.93 -29.63 -17.34
C GLN A 264 2.99 -29.62 -18.54
N LEU A 265 3.10 -28.61 -19.38
CA LEU A 265 2.40 -28.58 -20.67
C LEU A 265 3.09 -29.57 -21.61
N PRO A 266 2.34 -30.52 -22.22
CA PRO A 266 2.86 -31.25 -23.37
C PRO A 266 3.22 -30.25 -24.46
N SER A 267 4.28 -30.49 -25.22
CA SER A 267 4.63 -29.65 -26.37
C SER A 267 3.42 -29.52 -27.31
N ILE A 268 2.83 -28.33 -27.37
CA ILE A 268 1.65 -28.03 -28.21
C ILE A 268 2.02 -28.13 -29.71
N LEU A 269 3.31 -28.17 -30.03
CA LEU A 269 3.83 -28.36 -31.37
C LEU A 269 4.74 -29.59 -31.40
N GLY A 270 4.28 -30.64 -32.08
CA GLY A 270 5.13 -31.70 -32.62
C GLY A 270 5.22 -32.97 -31.77
N SER A 271 4.64 -34.03 -32.32
CA SER A 271 4.88 -35.41 -31.94
C SER A 271 6.29 -35.85 -32.35
N GLU A 272 7.33 -35.53 -31.58
CA GLU A 272 8.66 -36.13 -31.78
C GLU A 272 9.30 -36.58 -30.47
N LYS A 273 9.94 -37.75 -30.55
CA LYS A 273 10.37 -38.63 -29.45
C LYS A 273 11.59 -38.14 -28.66
N SER A 274 11.74 -36.83 -28.44
CA SER A 274 12.70 -36.28 -27.49
C SER A 274 12.01 -35.17 -26.68
N CYS A 275 11.42 -35.56 -25.55
CA CYS A 275 10.80 -34.62 -24.62
C CYS A 275 11.90 -33.75 -23.97
N THR A 276 12.34 -32.72 -24.68
CA THR A 276 13.10 -31.62 -24.10
C THR A 276 12.13 -30.90 -23.18
N LYS A 277 12.45 -30.87 -21.89
CA LYS A 277 11.63 -30.21 -20.87
C LYS A 277 11.46 -28.74 -21.27
N VAL A 278 10.26 -28.34 -21.69
CA VAL A 278 9.94 -26.94 -21.92
C VAL A 278 9.85 -26.28 -20.56
N ILE A 279 10.82 -25.42 -20.24
CA ILE A 279 10.80 -24.63 -19.02
C ILE A 279 9.79 -23.50 -19.26
N VAL A 280 8.61 -23.64 -18.65
CA VAL A 280 7.58 -22.60 -18.68
C VAL A 280 7.96 -21.54 -17.64
N PRO A 281 8.03 -20.26 -18.03
CA PRO A 281 8.31 -19.17 -17.08
C PRO A 281 7.24 -19.07 -15.99
N ASP A 282 7.66 -18.70 -14.78
CA ASP A 282 6.84 -18.61 -13.58
C ASP A 282 5.60 -17.73 -13.77
N ILE A 283 5.70 -16.70 -14.62
CA ILE A 283 4.60 -15.78 -14.92
C ILE A 283 3.33 -16.51 -15.38
N PHE A 284 3.49 -17.62 -16.12
CA PHE A 284 2.38 -18.35 -16.72
C PHE A 284 1.75 -19.40 -15.79
N PHE A 285 2.29 -19.58 -14.57
CA PHE A 285 1.69 -20.51 -13.60
C PHE A 285 0.52 -19.90 -12.82
N SER A 286 0.32 -18.59 -12.89
CA SER A 286 -0.81 -17.91 -12.26
C SER A 286 -1.51 -17.00 -13.27
N ASN A 287 -2.79 -17.28 -13.52
CA ASN A 287 -3.65 -16.43 -14.36
C ASN A 287 -3.70 -14.98 -13.81
N GLU A 288 -3.63 -14.82 -12.50
CA GLU A 288 -3.60 -13.50 -11.87
C GLU A 288 -2.30 -12.76 -12.18
N MET A 289 -1.15 -13.44 -12.12
CA MET A 289 0.13 -12.84 -12.48
C MET A 289 0.17 -12.42 -13.95
N VAL A 290 -0.33 -13.27 -14.86
CA VAL A 290 -0.47 -12.93 -16.28
C VAL A 290 -1.38 -11.72 -16.46
N SER A 291 -2.53 -11.69 -15.78
CA SER A 291 -3.48 -10.58 -15.85
C SER A 291 -2.87 -9.27 -15.35
N SER A 292 -2.20 -9.27 -14.20
CA SER A 292 -1.56 -8.06 -13.65
C SER A 292 -0.43 -7.57 -14.56
N LEU A 293 0.36 -8.49 -15.15
CA LEU A 293 1.38 -8.11 -16.13
C LEU A 293 0.77 -7.51 -17.40
N TYR A 294 -0.33 -8.08 -17.90
CA TYR A 294 -1.04 -7.55 -19.06
C TYR A 294 -1.53 -6.12 -18.82
N GLN A 295 -2.12 -5.86 -17.65
CA GLN A 295 -2.58 -4.52 -17.26
C GLN A 295 -1.43 -3.50 -17.20
N VAL A 296 -0.25 -3.92 -16.73
CA VAL A 296 0.96 -3.09 -16.75
C VAL A 296 1.37 -2.76 -18.19
N VAL A 297 1.44 -3.76 -19.08
CA VAL A 297 1.82 -3.58 -20.49
C VAL A 297 0.82 -2.68 -21.22
N GLU A 298 -0.48 -2.89 -21.02
CA GLU A 298 -1.54 -2.06 -21.60
C GLU A 298 -1.34 -0.57 -21.22
N HIS A 299 -1.03 -0.29 -19.96
CA HIS A 299 -0.83 1.08 -19.49
C HIS A 299 0.50 1.69 -19.92
N LEU A 300 1.53 0.88 -20.16
CA LEU A 300 2.74 1.33 -20.83
C LEU A 300 2.43 1.78 -22.26
N ILE A 301 1.70 0.97 -23.04
CA ILE A 301 1.29 1.33 -24.40
C ILE A 301 0.46 2.63 -24.38
N ARG A 302 -0.45 2.79 -23.42
CA ARG A 302 -1.22 4.04 -23.21
C ARG A 302 -0.33 5.27 -22.97
N ILE A 303 0.79 5.12 -22.26
CA ILE A 303 1.73 6.22 -22.01
C ILE A 303 2.57 6.49 -23.26
N TYR A 304 3.15 5.47 -23.89
CA TYR A 304 4.00 5.64 -25.06
C TYR A 304 3.24 6.13 -26.30
N SER A 305 1.98 5.73 -26.49
CA SER A 305 1.14 6.23 -27.59
C SER A 305 0.93 7.74 -27.55
N LYS A 306 1.08 8.35 -26.36
CA LYS A 306 1.00 9.81 -26.16
C LYS A 306 2.35 10.50 -26.24
N ASN A 307 3.45 9.76 -26.37
CA ASN A 307 4.79 10.30 -26.58
C ASN A 307 5.04 10.44 -28.08
N GLU A 308 5.16 11.68 -28.55
CA GLU A 308 5.41 12.00 -29.97
C GLU A 308 6.66 11.27 -30.51
N ASN A 309 7.68 11.07 -29.69
CA ASN A 309 8.92 10.38 -30.08
C ASN A 309 8.77 8.85 -30.21
N CYS A 310 7.67 8.28 -29.72
CA CYS A 310 7.42 6.83 -29.73
C CYS A 310 6.36 6.42 -30.76
N GLN A 311 5.72 7.38 -31.42
CA GLN A 311 4.69 7.13 -32.44
C GLN A 311 5.23 6.31 -33.61
N ASP A 312 6.45 6.58 -34.07
CA ASP A 312 7.07 5.86 -35.17
C ASP A 312 7.29 4.37 -34.83
N ILE A 313 7.69 4.07 -33.60
CA ILE A 313 7.92 2.69 -33.13
C ILE A 313 6.58 1.94 -33.02
N LEU A 314 5.55 2.58 -32.47
CA LEU A 314 4.23 1.97 -32.30
C LEU A 314 3.50 1.74 -33.64
N ASN A 315 3.74 2.59 -34.64
CA ASN A 315 3.18 2.44 -35.98
C ASN A 315 3.88 1.37 -36.83
N THR A 316 4.96 0.77 -36.32
CA THR A 316 5.73 -0.29 -37.00
C THR A 316 5.37 -1.70 -36.50
N ILE A 317 4.53 -1.81 -35.47
CA ILE A 317 3.99 -3.08 -34.91
C ILE A 317 2.64 -3.38 -35.54
#